data_AF-A0A1A8SHB6-F1
#
_entry.id   AF-A0A1A8SHB6-F1
#
_cell.length_a   1.000
_cell.length_b   1.000
_cell.length_c   1.000
_cell.angle_alpha   90.00
_cell.angle_beta   90.00
_cell.angle_gamma   90.00
#
_symmetry.space_group_name_H-M   'P 1'
#
loop_
_entity.id
_entity.type
_entity.pdbx_description
1 polymer ?
#
loop_
_entity_poly.entity_id
_entity_poly.type
_entity_poly.pdbx_seq_one_letter_code
_entity_poly.pdbx_strand_id
1 'polypeptide(L)' 'TGCQQLASVSEGGSSGLPTPAQLNKTNAPVHIDVGGHVYTSSLATLTKYPESRIGRLFDGSEPIVLDSLKQHYFIDRVG' A
#
# COMPACT_ATOMS: atom_id res chain seq x y z
N THR A 1 18.23 -22.38 -3.69
CA THR A 1 19.06 -21.86 -4.80
C THR A 1 18.22 -21.85 -6.06
N GLY A 2 18.16 -20.73 -6.79
CA GLY A 2 17.56 -20.64 -8.13
C GLY A 2 16.13 -20.09 -8.14
N CYS A 3 15.94 -18.76 -8.22
CA CYS A 3 15.87 -17.94 -9.44
C CYS A 3 14.56 -18.10 -10.20
N GLN A 4 13.67 -17.10 -10.14
CA GLN A 4 12.87 -16.61 -11.28
C GLN A 4 12.65 -15.10 -11.04
N GLN A 5 13.62 -14.28 -11.43
CA GLN A 5 13.71 -13.61 -12.73
C GLN A 5 12.58 -12.59 -12.93
N LEU A 6 13.00 -11.33 -12.87
CA LEU A 6 12.29 -10.14 -13.32
C LEU A 6 11.73 -10.38 -14.73
N ALA A 7 10.41 -10.43 -14.88
CA ALA A 7 9.77 -10.37 -16.18
C ALA A 7 9.53 -8.89 -16.52
N SER A 8 10.44 -8.31 -17.32
CA SER A 8 10.18 -7.09 -18.06
C SER A 8 9.17 -7.42 -19.16
N VAL A 9 7.89 -7.12 -18.94
CA VAL A 9 6.88 -7.16 -20.00
C VAL A 9 6.71 -5.74 -20.52
N SER A 10 7.23 -5.51 -21.73
CA SER A 10 7.07 -4.24 -22.45
C SER A 10 5.64 -4.08 -22.95
N GLU A 11 5.24 -2.81 -22.99
CA GLU A 11 3.95 -2.23 -23.32
C GLU A 11 3.27 -2.77 -24.61
N GLY A 12 1.94 -2.74 -24.60
CA GLY A 12 1.12 -2.62 -25.81
C GLY A 12 0.26 -3.83 -26.12
N GLY A 13 -0.93 -3.91 -25.53
CA GLY A 13 -1.91 -4.94 -25.90
C GLY A 13 -3.30 -4.66 -25.36
N SER A 14 -4.12 -3.96 -26.14
CA SER A 14 -5.56 -3.84 -25.93
C SER A 14 -6.25 -5.18 -26.26
N SER A 15 -6.05 -6.21 -25.43
CA SER A 15 -6.73 -7.51 -25.58
C SER A 15 -8.05 -7.59 -24.80
N GLY A 16 -8.48 -6.51 -24.16
CA GLY A 16 -9.69 -6.50 -23.31
C GLY A 16 -9.57 -7.34 -22.04
N LEU A 17 -8.44 -8.03 -21.84
CA LEU A 17 -8.15 -8.80 -20.64
C LEU A 17 -7.49 -7.90 -19.60
N PRO A 18 -7.90 -7.98 -18.32
CA PRO A 18 -7.26 -7.22 -17.26
C PRO A 18 -5.81 -7.69 -17.10
N THR A 19 -4.87 -6.74 -17.13
CA THR A 19 -3.46 -7.00 -16.83
C THR A 19 -3.16 -6.53 -15.40
N PRO A 20 -2.42 -7.31 -14.60
CA PRO A 20 -1.96 -6.86 -13.29
C PRO A 20 -1.14 -5.58 -13.42
N ALA A 21 -1.41 -4.59 -12.56
CA ALA A 21 -0.62 -3.37 -12.51
C ALA A 21 0.82 -3.69 -12.07
N GLN A 22 1.80 -3.02 -12.70
CA GLN A 22 3.18 -3.03 -12.23
C GLN A 22 3.26 -2.29 -10.89
N LEU A 23 3.64 -3.01 -9.83
CA LEU A 23 3.69 -2.46 -8.48
C LEU A 23 5.00 -1.69 -8.25
N ASN A 24 4.87 -0.55 -7.59
CA ASN A 24 5.94 0.30 -7.12
C ASN A 24 5.60 0.83 -5.72
N LYS A 25 6.49 1.61 -5.13
CA LYS A 25 6.30 2.12 -3.76
C LYS A 25 5.00 2.92 -3.58
N THR A 26 4.57 3.68 -4.58
CA THR A 26 3.44 4.61 -4.44
C THR A 26 2.09 3.96 -4.72
N ASN A 27 2.04 2.90 -5.54
CA ASN A 27 0.81 2.20 -5.92
C ASN A 27 0.64 0.81 -5.26
N ALA A 28 1.66 0.31 -4.56
CA ALA A 28 1.57 -0.96 -3.84
C ALA A 28 0.43 -0.92 -2.80
N PRO A 29 -0.31 -2.04 -2.63
CA PRO A 29 -1.35 -2.14 -1.61
C PRO A 29 -0.79 -1.95 -0.20
N VAL A 30 -1.50 -1.16 0.60
CA VAL A 30 -1.24 -0.93 2.02
C VAL A 30 -2.48 -1.32 2.80
N HIS A 31 -2.34 -2.28 3.72
CA HIS A 31 -3.42 -2.77 4.57
C HIS A 31 -3.42 -2.03 5.92
N ILE A 32 -4.59 -1.55 6.33
CA ILE A 32 -4.76 -0.69 7.50
C ILE A 32 -5.98 -1.16 8.29
N ASP A 33 -5.81 -1.52 9.55
CA ASP A 33 -6.89 -1.82 10.50
C ASP A 33 -7.24 -0.55 11.28
N VAL A 34 -8.46 -0.07 11.11
CA VAL A 34 -9.00 1.12 11.78
C VAL A 34 -10.17 0.68 12.66
N GLY A 35 -9.94 0.60 13.97
CA GLY A 35 -10.99 0.24 14.93
C GLY A 35 -11.66 -1.12 14.64
N GLY A 36 -10.95 -2.08 14.05
CA GLY A 36 -11.45 -3.41 13.68
C GLY A 36 -11.89 -3.54 12.23
N HIS A 37 -11.83 -2.47 11.42
CA HIS A 37 -12.15 -2.51 9.99
C HIS A 37 -10.87 -2.45 9.16
N VAL A 38 -10.68 -3.43 8.28
CA VAL A 38 -9.51 -3.49 7.39
C VAL A 38 -9.80 -2.75 6.09
N TYR A 39 -9.01 -1.71 5.82
CA TYR A 39 -8.98 -0.97 4.56
C TYR A 39 -7.74 -1.33 3.76
N THR A 40 -7.85 -1.22 2.43
CA THR A 40 -6.70 -1.33 1.52
C THR A 40 -6.59 -0.06 0.70
N SER A 41 -5.41 0.55 0.71
CA SER A 41 -5.11 1.79 -0.03
C SER A 41 -3.69 1.73 -0.63
N SER A 42 -3.12 2.87 -0.98
CA SER A 42 -1.75 3.00 -1.49
C SER A 42 -1.03 4.18 -0.84
N LEU A 43 0.30 4.17 -0.82
CA LEU A 43 1.06 5.31 -0.27
C LEU A 43 0.72 6.62 -0.98
N ALA A 44 0.52 6.63 -2.30
CA ALA A 44 0.09 7.82 -3.04
C ALA A 44 -1.20 8.45 -2.49
N THR A 45 -2.15 7.60 -2.06
CA THR A 45 -3.42 8.06 -1.50
C THR A 45 -3.24 8.56 -0.07
N LEU A 46 -2.52 7.80 0.75
CA LEU A 46 -2.34 8.07 2.17
C LEU A 46 -1.48 9.32 2.42
N THR A 47 -0.50 9.59 1.55
CA THR A 47 0.38 10.76 1.63
C THR A 47 -0.05 11.91 0.72
N LYS A 48 -1.27 11.87 0.16
CA LYS A 48 -1.77 12.94 -0.74
C LYS A 48 -1.80 14.31 -0.04
N TYR A 49 -2.07 14.32 1.26
CA TYR A 49 -2.07 15.52 2.09
C TYR A 49 -1.02 15.33 3.21
N PRO A 50 0.24 15.71 3.00
CA PRO A 50 1.33 15.45 3.96
C PRO A 50 1.10 16.15 5.30
N GLU A 51 0.45 17.32 5.32
CA GLU A 51 0.12 18.05 6.56
C GLU A 51 -0.92 17.33 7.43
N SER A 52 -1.67 16.39 6.85
CA SER A 52 -2.66 15.62 7.60
C SER A 52 -1.97 14.60 8.51
N ARG A 53 -2.64 14.21 9.59
CA ARG A 53 -2.10 13.18 10.49
C ARG A 53 -1.85 11.85 9.76
N ILE A 54 -2.76 11.44 8.86
CA ILE A 54 -2.56 10.21 8.09
C ILE A 54 -1.36 10.33 7.14
N GLY A 55 -1.15 11.49 6.53
CA GLY A 55 0.03 11.77 5.70
C GLY A 55 1.33 11.58 6.48
N ARG A 56 1.43 12.21 7.66
CA ARG A 56 2.61 12.12 8.53
C ARG A 56 2.92 10.72 9.04
N LEU A 57 1.88 9.90 9.28
CA LEU A 57 2.07 8.49 9.66
C LEU A 57 2.69 7.66 8.53
N PHE A 58 2.30 7.92 7.28
CA PHE A 58 2.71 7.11 6.12
C PHE A 58 3.85 7.71 5.29
N ASP A 59 4.25 8.96 5.54
CA ASP A 59 5.49 9.55 5.01
C ASP A 59 6.71 9.32 5.93
N GLY A 60 6.46 8.82 7.15
CA GLY A 60 7.49 8.48 8.14
C GLY A 60 7.81 9.60 9.13
N SER A 61 7.10 10.73 9.08
CA SER A 61 7.27 11.84 10.02
C SER A 61 6.73 11.52 11.42
N GLU A 62 5.70 10.68 11.52
CA GLU A 62 5.15 10.17 12.79
C GLU A 62 5.21 8.63 12.82
N PRO A 63 5.49 8.02 13.98
CA PRO A 63 5.49 6.57 14.11
C PRO A 63 4.06 6.01 14.03
N ILE A 64 3.90 4.88 13.33
CA ILE A 64 2.66 4.11 13.23
C ILE A 64 2.87 2.69 13.74
N VAL A 65 1.84 2.11 14.35
CA VAL A 65 1.88 0.73 14.85
C VAL A 65 1.73 -0.25 13.69
N LEU A 66 2.62 -1.23 13.62
CA LEU A 66 2.54 -2.37 12.72
C LEU A 66 2.17 -3.63 13.52
N ASP A 67 1.05 -4.26 13.18
CA ASP A 67 0.75 -5.61 13.67
C ASP A 67 1.68 -6.60 12.95
N SER A 68 2.70 -7.07 13.67
CA SER A 68 3.71 -7.96 13.10
C SER A 68 3.17 -9.35 12.75
N LEU A 69 2.01 -9.75 13.30
CA LEU A 69 1.39 -11.04 12.97
C LEU A 69 0.60 -10.94 11.66
N LYS A 70 -0.22 -9.89 11.52
CA LYS A 70 -1.08 -9.69 10.35
C LYS A 70 -0.41 -8.93 9.21
N GLN A 71 0.75 -8.31 9.44
CA GLN A 71 1.46 -7.45 8.48
C GLN A 71 0.59 -6.29 7.98
N HIS A 72 -0.25 -5.73 8.84
CA HIS A 72 -1.05 -4.53 8.57
C HIS A 72 -0.72 -3.40 9.56
N TYR A 73 -0.99 -2.16 9.16
CA TYR A 73 -0.88 -1.02 10.07
C TYR A 73 -2.13 -0.91 10.93
N PHE A 74 -1.98 -0.46 12.17
CA PHE A 74 -3.11 -0.26 13.08
C PHE A 74 -3.32 1.21 13.42
N ILE A 75 -4.57 1.66 13.36
CA ILE A 75 -5.00 3.00 13.75
C ILE A 75 -6.07 2.87 14.83
N ASP A 76 -5.73 3.29 16.05
CA ASP A 76 -6.65 3.38 17.17
C ASP A 76 -7.55 4.61 17.04
N ARG A 77 -8.50 4.51 16.13
CA ARG A 77 -9.67 5.40 16.06
C ARG A 77 -10.87 4.52 16.37
N VAL A 78 -11.63 4.93 17.39
CA VAL A 78 -13.00 4.43 17.58
C VAL A 78 -13.74 4.61 16.27
N GLY A 79 -14.28 3.51 15.74
CA GLY A 79 -14.97 3.45 14.44
C GLY A 79 -16.19 4.35 14.34
#